data_AF-A0A7W8EF68-F1
#
_entry.id   AF-A0A7W8EF68-F1
#
_cell.length_a   1.000
_cell.length_b   1.000
_cell.length_c   1.000
_cell.angle_alpha   90.00
_cell.angle_beta   90.00
_cell.angle_gamma   90.00
#
_symmetry.space_group_name_H-M   'P 1'
#
loop_
_entity.id
_entity.type
_entity.pdbx_description
1 polymer ?
#
loop_
_entity_poly.entity_id
_entity_poly.type
_entity_poly.pdbx_seq_one_letter_code
_entity_poly.pdbx_strand_id
1 'polypeptide(L)'
;MSRLLLLLVALVITACSSQRDGEVAQAADGFYAALASGDGARACALLSPRAEEGLEKGGDTCPEVVLDLDLRGGAPLGGPRVYGDEAQVRLAADTVFLHRFADGWRVRAAGCEPRPGLPYRCEIEG
;
A
#
# COMPACT_ATOMS: atom_id res chain seq x y z
N MET A 1 -12.20 36.58 22.71
CA MET A 1 -11.06 35.73 23.12
C MET A 1 -11.45 34.26 23.28
N SER A 2 -12.53 33.92 24.00
CA SER A 2 -13.00 32.52 24.17
C SER A 2 -13.37 31.79 22.85
N ARG A 3 -13.95 32.51 21.87
CA ARG A 3 -14.30 31.94 20.54
C ARG A 3 -13.09 31.61 19.65
N LEU A 4 -11.96 32.32 19.80
CA LEU A 4 -10.73 32.02 19.06
C LEU A 4 -10.02 30.78 19.60
N LEU A 5 -10.11 30.52 20.91
CA LEU A 5 -9.53 29.34 21.53
C LEU A 5 -10.22 28.04 21.05
N LEU A 6 -11.55 28.08 20.88
CA LEU A 6 -12.35 26.95 20.38
C LEU A 6 -12.03 26.60 18.91
N LEU A 7 -11.70 27.59 18.07
CA LEU A 7 -11.30 27.38 16.67
C LEU A 7 -9.89 26.78 16.53
N LEU A 8 -8.95 27.15 17.40
CA LEU A 8 -7.59 26.59 17.40
C LEU A 8 -7.53 25.14 17.89
N VAL A 9 -8.37 24.77 18.87
CA VAL A 9 -8.42 23.39 19.39
C VAL A 9 -9.06 22.42 18.38
N ALA A 10 -10.02 22.87 17.57
CA ALA A 10 -10.64 22.04 16.55
C ALA A 10 -9.71 21.67 15.37
N LEU A 11 -8.63 22.44 15.14
CA LEU A 11 -7.71 22.21 14.02
C LEU A 11 -6.75 21.03 14.26
N VAL A 12 -6.50 20.65 15.51
CA VAL A 12 -5.45 19.67 15.85
C VAL A 12 -5.90 18.23 15.57
N ILE A 13 -7.21 17.98 15.51
CA ILE A 13 -7.77 16.63 15.44
C ILE A 13 -7.77 16.06 14.01
N THR A 14 -7.81 16.90 12.97
CA THR A 14 -7.81 16.45 11.57
C THR A 14 -6.41 16.08 11.04
N ALA A 15 -5.35 16.54 11.70
CA ALA A 15 -3.98 16.29 11.26
C ALA A 15 -3.52 14.82 11.43
N CYS A 16 -4.09 14.09 12.40
CA CYS A 16 -3.71 12.70 12.66
C CYS A 16 -4.25 11.71 11.63
N SER A 17 -5.36 11.99 10.94
CA SER A 17 -5.84 11.09 9.88
C SER A 17 -5.05 11.31 8.59
N SER A 18 -4.79 12.58 8.23
CA SER A 18 -4.01 12.92 7.04
C SER A 18 -2.58 12.37 7.08
N GLN A 19 -1.97 12.29 8.27
CA GLN A 19 -0.64 11.69 8.40
C GLN A 19 -0.66 10.20 8.08
N ARG A 20 -1.64 9.45 8.61
CA ARG A 20 -1.75 8.00 8.34
C ARG A 20 -2.02 7.73 6.86
N ASP A 21 -2.90 8.51 6.26
CA ASP A 21 -3.21 8.39 4.83
C ASP A 21 -1.95 8.68 3.99
N GLY A 22 -1.16 9.69 4.39
CA GLY A 22 0.13 10.00 3.78
C GLY A 22 1.14 8.85 3.86
N GLU A 23 1.27 8.21 5.03
CA GLU A 23 2.16 7.04 5.22
C GLU A 23 1.76 5.86 4.33
N VAL A 24 0.45 5.59 4.21
CA VAL A 24 -0.07 4.51 3.34
C VAL A 24 0.20 4.82 1.88
N ALA A 25 -0.11 6.04 1.43
CA ALA A 25 0.12 6.46 0.05
C ALA A 25 1.62 6.38 -0.30
N GLN A 26 2.49 6.84 0.59
CA GLN A 26 3.94 6.79 0.39
C GLN A 26 4.46 5.35 0.26
N ALA A 27 3.96 4.41 1.06
CA ALA A 27 4.35 3.00 0.95
C ALA A 27 3.91 2.37 -0.37
N ALA A 28 2.66 2.63 -0.81
CA ALA A 28 2.16 2.18 -2.11
C ALA A 28 2.95 2.79 -3.27
N ASP A 29 3.16 4.11 -3.27
CA ASP A 29 3.93 4.82 -4.29
C ASP A 29 5.38 4.33 -4.34
N GLY A 30 5.99 4.07 -3.19
CA GLY A 30 7.33 3.53 -3.08
C GLY A 30 7.46 2.16 -3.74
N PHE A 31 6.45 1.30 -3.58
CA PHE A 31 6.43 -0.04 -4.19
C PHE A 31 6.34 0.06 -5.71
N TYR A 32 5.39 0.81 -6.25
CA TYR A 32 5.27 0.95 -7.71
C TYR A 32 6.42 1.76 -8.33
N ALA A 33 7.03 2.69 -7.60
CA ALA A 33 8.23 3.37 -8.06
C ALA A 33 9.41 2.40 -8.19
N ALA A 34 9.58 1.47 -7.24
CA ALA A 34 10.60 0.43 -7.32
C ALA A 34 10.38 -0.50 -8.52
N LEU A 35 9.13 -0.94 -8.74
CA LEU A 35 8.75 -1.72 -9.93
C LEU A 35 9.06 -0.96 -11.23
N ALA A 36 8.65 0.30 -11.32
CA ALA A 36 8.87 1.12 -12.51
C ALA A 36 10.35 1.38 -12.80
N SER A 37 11.23 1.37 -11.78
CA SER A 37 12.67 1.48 -11.95
C SER A 37 13.40 0.14 -12.16
N GLY A 38 12.68 -0.99 -12.14
CA GLY A 38 13.30 -2.32 -12.20
C GLY A 38 14.07 -2.71 -10.94
N ASP A 39 13.79 -2.09 -9.79
CA ASP A 39 14.44 -2.35 -8.51
C ASP A 39 13.64 -3.38 -7.71
N GLY A 40 13.79 -4.66 -8.08
CA GLY A 40 13.07 -5.77 -7.45
C GLY A 40 13.40 -5.94 -5.97
N ALA A 41 14.65 -5.67 -5.57
CA ALA A 41 15.06 -5.76 -4.17
C ALA A 41 14.34 -4.74 -3.30
N ARG A 42 14.25 -3.49 -3.76
CA ARG A 42 13.46 -2.46 -3.08
C ARG A 42 11.96 -2.76 -3.09
N ALA A 43 11.44 -3.31 -4.18
CA ALA A 43 10.04 -3.72 -4.25
C ALA A 43 9.72 -4.81 -3.21
N CYS A 44 10.56 -5.84 -3.09
CA CYS A 44 10.42 -6.90 -2.10
C CYS A 44 10.51 -6.40 -0.65
N ALA A 45 11.43 -5.48 -0.36
CA ALA A 45 11.54 -4.89 0.98
C ALA A 45 10.27 -4.13 1.43
N LEU A 46 9.42 -3.72 0.48
CA LEU A 46 8.14 -3.06 0.73
C LEU A 46 6.96 -4.03 0.82
N LEU A 47 7.17 -5.33 0.55
CA LEU A 47 6.16 -6.36 0.75
C LEU A 47 6.04 -6.75 2.23
N SER A 48 4.86 -7.24 2.62
CA SER A 48 4.71 -7.97 3.87
C SER A 48 5.63 -9.19 3.84
N PRO A 49 6.18 -9.65 4.99
CA PRO A 49 7.03 -10.85 5.00
C PRO A 49 6.36 -12.07 4.33
N ARG A 50 5.05 -12.22 4.55
CA ARG A 50 4.28 -13.32 3.96
C ARG A 50 4.08 -13.16 2.45
N ALA A 51 3.94 -11.93 1.94
CA ALA A 51 3.85 -11.68 0.51
C ALA A 51 5.20 -11.90 -0.17
N GLU A 52 6.29 -11.48 0.47
CA GLU A 52 7.67 -11.73 0.02
C GLU A 52 7.96 -13.24 -0.06
N GLU A 53 7.75 -13.97 1.04
CA GLU A 53 7.87 -15.45 1.09
C GLU A 53 6.95 -16.13 0.05
N GLY A 54 5.79 -15.53 -0.24
CA GLY A 54 4.83 -16.03 -1.21
C GLY A 54 5.35 -16.03 -2.66
N LEU A 55 6.32 -15.17 -2.97
CA LEU A 55 6.97 -15.08 -4.28
C LEU A 55 8.19 -16.03 -4.39
N GLU A 56 8.83 -16.36 -3.27
CA GLU A 56 10.00 -17.24 -3.22
C GLU A 56 9.60 -18.72 -3.34
N LYS A 57 9.26 -19.17 -4.55
CA LYS A 57 8.85 -20.56 -4.82
C LYS A 57 9.72 -21.18 -5.90
N GLY A 58 10.00 -22.48 -5.75
CA GLY A 58 10.59 -23.28 -6.84
C GLY A 58 12.03 -22.92 -7.22
N GLY A 59 12.71 -22.07 -6.43
CA GLY A 59 14.08 -21.61 -6.70
C GLY A 59 14.18 -20.17 -7.20
N ASP A 60 13.04 -19.53 -7.50
CA ASP A 60 12.99 -18.13 -7.91
C ASP A 60 13.08 -17.20 -6.69
N THR A 61 13.76 -16.06 -6.86
CA THR A 61 13.89 -15.06 -5.80
C THR A 61 12.82 -13.98 -5.90
N CYS A 62 12.41 -13.39 -4.77
CA CYS A 62 11.41 -12.32 -4.79
C CYS A 62 11.75 -11.19 -5.79
N PRO A 63 13.01 -10.66 -5.85
CA PRO A 63 13.34 -9.56 -6.76
C PRO A 63 13.14 -9.88 -8.25
N GLU A 64 13.29 -11.15 -8.65
CA GLU A 64 13.06 -11.59 -10.03
C GLU A 64 11.56 -11.70 -10.29
N VAL A 65 10.86 -12.48 -9.45
CA VAL A 65 9.43 -12.75 -9.63
C VAL A 65 8.60 -11.46 -9.58
N VAL A 66 8.90 -10.54 -8.66
CA VAL A 66 8.11 -9.32 -8.48
C VAL A 66 8.15 -8.41 -9.71
N LEU A 67 9.26 -8.43 -10.48
CA LEU A 67 9.40 -7.66 -11.71
C LEU A 67 8.72 -8.34 -12.90
N ASP A 68 8.70 -9.66 -12.93
CA ASP A 68 8.05 -10.45 -13.99
C ASP A 68 6.51 -10.33 -13.99
N LEU A 69 5.93 -9.93 -12.85
CA LEU A 69 4.47 -9.70 -12.73
C LEU A 69 3.97 -8.44 -13.48
N ASP A 70 4.86 -7.56 -13.98
CA ASP A 70 4.53 -6.34 -14.74
C ASP A 70 3.42 -5.46 -14.11
N LEU A 71 3.39 -5.39 -12.77
CA LEU A 71 2.38 -4.64 -12.03
C LEU A 71 2.59 -3.12 -12.19
N ARG A 72 1.49 -2.38 -12.34
CA ARG A 72 1.51 -0.92 -12.53
C ARG A 72 0.48 -0.25 -11.64
N GLY A 73 0.90 0.73 -10.84
CA GLY A 73 -0.01 1.51 -10.01
C GLY A 73 -0.81 2.53 -10.83
N GLY A 74 -0.11 3.48 -11.45
CA GLY A 74 -0.73 4.62 -12.11
C GLY A 74 -1.22 5.70 -11.13
N ALA A 75 -2.01 6.66 -11.60
CA ALA A 75 -2.47 7.78 -10.77
C ALA A 75 -3.48 7.32 -9.68
N PRO A 76 -3.48 7.90 -8.47
CA PRO A 76 -4.47 7.59 -7.45
C PRO A 76 -5.91 7.93 -7.88
N LEU A 77 -6.86 7.05 -7.58
CA LEU A 77 -8.30 7.23 -7.83
C LEU A 77 -9.06 7.76 -6.60
N GLY A 78 -8.33 8.41 -5.69
CA GLY A 78 -8.81 8.92 -4.41
C GLY A 78 -7.77 8.76 -3.30
N GLY A 79 -8.13 9.16 -2.09
CA GLY A 79 -7.28 8.93 -0.92
C GLY A 79 -7.31 7.46 -0.45
N PRO A 80 -6.29 7.03 0.31
CA PRO A 80 -6.29 5.73 0.96
C PRO A 80 -7.50 5.53 1.87
N ARG A 81 -7.90 4.27 2.03
CA ARG A 81 -8.96 3.85 2.95
C ARG A 81 -8.33 3.01 4.05
N VAL A 82 -8.26 3.55 5.26
CA VAL A 82 -7.62 2.89 6.41
C VAL A 82 -8.68 2.29 7.35
N TYR A 83 -8.45 1.05 7.78
CA TYR A 83 -9.29 0.28 8.69
C TYR A 83 -8.42 -0.38 9.77
N GLY A 84 -8.15 0.37 10.85
CA GLY A 84 -7.19 -0.09 11.87
C GLY A 84 -5.79 -0.20 11.27
N ASP A 85 -5.27 -1.43 11.24
CA ASP A 85 -3.94 -1.76 10.71
C ASP A 85 -3.97 -2.23 9.26
N GLU A 86 -5.14 -2.18 8.60
CA GLU A 86 -5.29 -2.49 7.18
C GLU A 86 -5.55 -1.21 6.39
N ALA A 87 -5.09 -1.17 5.15
CA ALA A 87 -5.41 -0.08 4.25
C ALA A 87 -5.59 -0.56 2.80
N GLN A 88 -6.40 0.17 2.05
CA GLN A 88 -6.58 0.00 0.61
C GLN A 88 -6.22 1.29 -0.11
N VAL A 89 -5.44 1.18 -1.19
CA VAL A 89 -5.21 2.27 -2.16
C VAL A 89 -5.70 1.81 -3.52
N ARG A 90 -6.51 2.64 -4.17
CA ARG A 90 -6.96 2.41 -5.55
C ARG A 90 -6.21 3.34 -6.47
N LEU A 91 -5.59 2.75 -7.47
CA LEU A 91 -4.80 3.42 -8.48
C LEU A 91 -5.41 3.14 -9.86
N ALA A 92 -4.99 3.89 -10.87
CA ALA A 92 -5.57 3.80 -12.21
C ALA A 92 -5.40 2.42 -12.87
N ALA A 93 -4.35 1.69 -12.51
CA ALA A 93 -4.01 0.38 -13.07
C ALA A 93 -3.93 -0.75 -12.02
N ASP A 94 -4.20 -0.47 -10.73
CA ASP A 94 -4.17 -1.49 -9.68
C ASP A 94 -5.02 -1.12 -8.46
N THR A 95 -5.36 -2.12 -7.65
CA THR A 95 -5.75 -1.95 -6.25
C THR A 95 -4.72 -2.65 -5.37
N VAL A 96 -4.17 -1.94 -4.39
CA VAL A 96 -3.18 -2.47 -3.46
C VAL A 96 -3.70 -2.44 -2.03
N PHE A 97 -3.38 -3.48 -1.28
CA PHE A 97 -3.70 -3.59 0.14
C PHE A 97 -2.41 -3.60 0.95
N LEU A 98 -2.44 -2.87 2.07
CA LEU A 98 -1.31 -2.71 2.96
C LEU A 98 -1.68 -3.09 4.40
N HIS A 99 -0.71 -3.67 5.11
CA HIS A 99 -0.79 -3.91 6.55
C HIS A 99 0.22 -3.04 7.29
N ARG A 100 -0.15 -2.54 8.48
CA ARG A 100 0.74 -1.78 9.36
C ARG A 100 1.55 -2.73 10.23
N PHE A 101 2.86 -2.73 10.06
CA PHE A 101 3.83 -3.36 10.95
C PHE A 101 4.42 -2.33 11.91
N ALA A 102 5.22 -2.81 12.87
CA ALA A 102 5.87 -1.94 13.86
C ALA A 102 6.82 -0.90 13.23
N ASP A 103 7.38 -1.21 12.06
CA ASP A 103 8.33 -0.38 11.30
C ASP A 103 7.68 0.40 10.14
N GLY A 104 6.38 0.22 9.88
CA GLY A 104 5.66 0.97 8.86
C GLY A 104 4.62 0.16 8.09
N TRP A 105 4.07 0.75 7.04
CA TRP A 105 3.14 0.07 6.14
C TRP A 105 3.89 -0.76 5.12
N ARG A 106 3.40 -1.98 4.87
CA ARG A 106 3.93 -2.86 3.84
C ARG A 106 2.80 -3.39 2.95
N VAL A 107 3.10 -3.59 1.67
CA VAL A 107 2.18 -4.14 0.68
C VAL A 107 1.97 -5.62 0.97
N ARG A 108 0.74 -5.97 1.35
CA ARG A 108 0.35 -7.36 1.61
C ARG A 108 -0.34 -8.01 0.41
N ALA A 109 -0.88 -7.22 -0.51
CA ALA A 109 -1.44 -7.70 -1.76
C ALA A 109 -1.44 -6.62 -2.84
N ALA A 110 -1.14 -7.01 -4.08
CA ALA A 110 -1.07 -6.14 -5.26
C ALA A 110 -1.52 -6.90 -6.53
N GLY A 111 -1.77 -6.18 -7.63
CA GLY A 111 -2.40 -6.74 -8.82
C GLY A 111 -3.84 -7.17 -8.55
N CYS A 112 -4.58 -6.43 -7.71
CA CYS A 112 -5.86 -6.90 -7.20
C CYS A 112 -7.05 -6.44 -8.04
N GLU A 113 -7.79 -7.40 -8.57
CA GLU A 113 -9.03 -7.19 -9.31
C GLU A 113 -10.27 -7.37 -8.40
N PRO A 114 -11.24 -6.43 -8.42
CA PRO A 114 -12.47 -6.55 -7.64
C PRO A 114 -13.37 -7.65 -8.19
N ARG A 115 -14.01 -8.40 -7.29
CA ARG A 115 -15.02 -9.41 -7.62
C ARG A 115 -16.33 -9.13 -6.88
N PRO A 116 -17.50 -9.05 -7.56
CA PRO A 116 -18.76 -8.77 -6.89
C PRO A 116 -19.08 -9.79 -5.79
N GLY A 117 -19.26 -9.32 -4.55
CA GLY A 117 -19.62 -10.16 -3.39
C GLY A 117 -18.53 -11.13 -2.93
N LEU A 118 -17.31 -11.03 -3.46
CA LEU A 118 -16.19 -11.91 -3.14
C LEU A 118 -14.95 -11.09 -2.77
N PRO A 119 -13.96 -11.69 -2.08
CA PRO A 119 -12.65 -11.07 -1.91
C PRO A 119 -12.02 -10.73 -3.27
N TYR A 120 -11.11 -9.76 -3.29
CA TYR A 120 -10.32 -9.46 -4.50
C TYR A 120 -9.55 -10.71 -4.96
N ARG A 121 -9.19 -10.75 -6.24
CA ARG A 121 -8.20 -11.69 -6.76
C ARG A 121 -6.92 -10.90 -6.98
N CYS A 122 -5.83 -11.30 -6.36
CA CYS A 122 -4.56 -10.58 -6.43
C CYS A 122 -3.46 -11.47 -7.04
N GLU A 123 -2.50 -10.84 -7.71
CA GLU A 123 -1.29 -11.51 -8.21
C GLU A 123 -0.29 -11.78 -7.06
N ILE A 124 -0.21 -10.85 -6.11
CA ILE A 124 0.57 -10.99 -4.87
C ILE A 124 -0.40 -11.02 -3.68
N GLU A 125 -0.22 -11.94 -2.73
CA GLU A 125 -1.01 -11.99 -1.49
C GLU A 125 -0.23 -12.64 -0.33
N GLY A 126 -0.25 -12.02 0.85
CA GLY A 126 0.36 -12.54 2.08
C GLY A 126 -0.02 -11.78 3.35
#